data_AF-A0A967HE11-F1
#
_entry.id   AF-A0A967HE11-F1
#
_cell.length_a   1.000
_cell.length_b   1.000
_cell.length_c   1.000
_cell.angle_alpha   90.00
_cell.angle_beta   90.00
_cell.angle_gamma   90.00
#
_symmetry.space_group_name_H-M   'P 1'
#
loop_
_entity.id
_entity.type
_entity.pdbx_description
1 polymer ?
#
loop_
_entity_poly.entity_id
_entity_poly.type
_entity_poly.pdbx_seq_one_letter_code
_entity_poly.pdbx_strand_id
1 'polypeptide(L)'
;TVASSPGWQFDLDAPRRTTELGGGRLQLGDPLYGDLRRLGALLDASMAVVPMGTRVRTDSLGVTLDLAVALVSIRGGRVVWRHTVEAGPAASIDTGIAAAAESLARTLIREEG
;
A
#
# COMPACT_ATOMS: atom_id res chain seq x y z
N THR A 1 6.48 18.51 -18.59
CA THR A 1 5.04 18.55 -18.25
C THR A 1 4.37 17.38 -18.91
N VAL A 2 4.10 16.30 -18.18
CA VAL A 2 3.47 15.10 -18.74
C VAL A 2 1.99 15.39 -18.92
N ALA A 3 1.53 15.41 -20.17
CA ALA A 3 0.12 15.59 -20.51
C ALA A 3 -0.65 14.36 -20.02
N SER A 4 -1.51 14.53 -19.03
CA SER A 4 -2.44 13.51 -18.55
C SER A 4 -3.80 13.71 -19.21
N SER A 5 -4.39 12.62 -19.71
CA SER A 5 -5.70 12.63 -20.36
C SER A 5 -6.79 13.10 -19.40
N PRO A 6 -7.67 14.05 -19.78
CA PRO A 6 -8.77 14.52 -18.94
C PRO A 6 -9.69 13.34 -18.55
N GLY A 7 -9.92 13.14 -17.25
CA GLY A 7 -10.79 12.09 -16.72
C GLY A 7 -10.10 10.84 -16.16
N TRP A 8 -8.77 10.75 -16.27
CA TRP A 8 -7.95 9.62 -15.76
C TRP A 8 -6.99 10.02 -14.63
N GLN A 9 -7.31 11.11 -13.92
CA GLN A 9 -6.50 11.55 -12.78
C GLN A 9 -6.79 10.64 -11.58
N PHE A 10 -6.00 9.57 -11.45
CA PHE A 10 -5.89 8.82 -10.20
C PHE A 10 -4.91 9.56 -9.31
N ASP A 11 -5.36 10.01 -8.15
CA ASP A 11 -4.49 10.58 -7.13
C ASP A 11 -4.05 9.46 -6.17
N LEU A 12 -3.04 8.70 -6.60
CA LEU A 12 -2.46 7.62 -5.78
C LEU A 12 -1.65 8.15 -4.58
N ASP A 13 -1.35 9.45 -4.60
CA ASP A 13 -0.70 10.18 -3.51
C ASP A 13 -1.72 10.80 -2.54
N ALA A 14 -3.01 10.63 -2.83
CA ALA A 14 -4.07 11.05 -1.94
C ALA A 14 -3.87 10.54 -0.51
N PRO A 15 -4.25 11.34 0.51
CA PRO A 15 -4.14 10.93 1.89
C PRO A 15 -4.80 9.57 2.15
N ARG A 16 -4.00 8.63 2.67
CA ARG A 16 -4.41 7.25 2.93
C ARG A 16 -5.13 7.16 4.26
N ARG A 17 -6.34 7.72 4.31
CA ARG A 17 -7.14 7.80 5.53
C ARG A 17 -7.92 6.50 5.73
N THR A 18 -7.85 5.95 6.93
CA THR A 18 -8.75 4.89 7.37
C THR A 18 -9.67 5.42 8.45
N THR A 19 -10.95 5.13 8.33
CA THR A 19 -11.95 5.40 9.37
C THR A 19 -12.28 4.09 10.05
N GLU A 20 -12.34 4.11 11.38
CA GLU A 20 -12.86 2.99 12.16
C GLU A 20 -14.39 3.03 12.17
N LEU A 21 -14.99 1.93 11.76
CA LEU A 21 -16.41 1.67 11.87
C LEU A 21 -16.69 0.82 13.11
N GLY A 22 -17.96 0.78 13.52
CA GLY A 22 -18.40 -0.06 14.63
C GLY A 22 -17.89 -1.50 14.53
N GLY A 23 -17.41 -2.02 15.66
CA GLY A 23 -16.82 -3.37 15.75
C GLY A 23 -15.35 -3.46 15.31
N GLY A 24 -14.59 -2.37 15.37
CA GLY A 24 -13.14 -2.37 15.09
C GLY A 24 -12.77 -2.54 13.62
N ARG A 25 -13.71 -2.28 12.71
CA ARG A 25 -13.53 -2.51 11.27
C ARG A 25 -12.98 -1.25 10.62
N LEU A 26 -11.84 -1.36 9.95
CA LEU A 26 -11.25 -0.23 9.23
C LEU A 26 -11.78 -0.15 7.79
N GLN A 27 -12.06 1.07 7.33
CA GLN A 27 -12.48 1.37 5.96
C GLN A 27 -11.62 2.48 5.38
N LEU A 28 -11.23 2.36 4.12
CA LEU A 28 -10.49 3.38 3.38
C LEU A 28 -11.43 4.53 2.99
N GLY A 29 -10.97 5.76 3.24
CA GLY A 29 -11.70 6.97 2.90
C GLY A 29 -11.39 7.49 1.49
N ASP A 30 -12.18 8.47 1.08
CA ASP A 30 -11.96 9.24 -0.15
C ASP A 30 -10.82 10.26 0.00
N PRO A 31 -10.14 10.62 -1.11
CA PRO A 31 -10.46 10.24 -2.51
C PRO A 31 -9.86 8.90 -2.96
N LEU A 32 -8.95 8.30 -2.18
CA LEU A 32 -8.26 7.07 -2.55
C LEU A 32 -9.20 5.88 -2.79
N TYR A 33 -10.26 5.74 -1.98
CA TYR A 33 -11.26 4.70 -2.22
C TYR A 33 -11.92 4.84 -3.60
N GLY A 34 -12.36 6.04 -3.97
CA GLY A 34 -12.91 6.31 -5.29
C GLY A 34 -11.98 5.89 -6.43
N ASP A 35 -10.69 6.19 -6.32
CA ASP A 35 -9.70 5.82 -7.34
C ASP A 35 -9.43 4.32 -7.41
N LEU A 36 -9.30 3.65 -6.26
CA LEU A 36 -9.19 2.18 -6.23
C LEU A 36 -10.43 1.51 -6.79
N ARG A 37 -11.63 2.06 -6.56
CA ARG A 37 -12.88 1.51 -7.09
C ARG A 37 -12.94 1.60 -8.62
N ARG A 38 -12.42 2.68 -9.20
CA ARG A 38 -12.29 2.88 -10.65
C ARG A 38 -11.21 1.97 -11.23
N LEU A 39 -10.02 1.93 -10.64
CA LEU A 39 -8.92 1.06 -11.08
C LEU A 39 -9.32 -0.42 -11.04
N GLY A 40 -9.99 -0.86 -9.98
CA GLY A 40 -10.46 -2.25 -9.89
C GLY A 40 -11.53 -2.59 -10.93
N ALA A 41 -12.37 -1.62 -11.33
CA ALA A 41 -13.30 -1.84 -12.44
C ALA A 41 -12.60 -1.97 -13.79
N LEU A 42 -11.50 -1.23 -14.00
CA LEU A 42 -10.69 -1.29 -15.23
C LEU A 42 -9.85 -2.57 -15.33
N LEU A 43 -9.35 -3.06 -14.19
CA LEU A 43 -8.44 -4.20 -14.11
C LEU A 43 -9.15 -5.52 -13.72
N ASP A 44 -10.47 -5.50 -13.57
CA ASP A 44 -11.29 -6.59 -12.99
C ASP A 44 -10.72 -7.11 -11.65
N ALA A 45 -10.21 -6.19 -10.83
CA ALA A 45 -9.62 -6.51 -9.54
C ALA A 45 -10.66 -6.46 -8.42
N SER A 46 -10.61 -7.44 -7.51
CA SER A 46 -11.47 -7.51 -6.33
C SER A 46 -10.79 -6.98 -5.06
N MET A 47 -9.46 -6.97 -5.05
CA MET A 47 -8.61 -6.61 -3.91
C MET A 47 -7.51 -5.65 -4.37
N ALA A 48 -7.08 -4.78 -3.46
CA ALA A 48 -5.94 -3.88 -3.65
C ALA A 48 -4.96 -4.00 -2.49
N VAL A 49 -3.68 -4.07 -2.81
CA VAL A 49 -2.59 -3.90 -1.83
C VAL A 49 -2.23 -2.42 -1.80
N VAL A 50 -2.39 -1.80 -0.63
CA VAL A 50 -2.21 -0.36 -0.44
C VAL A 50 -1.11 -0.11 0.58
N PRO A 51 0.03 0.48 0.17
CA PRO A 51 1.02 1.01 1.11
C PRO A 51 0.38 2.10 1.96
N MET A 52 0.32 1.94 3.27
CA MET A 52 -0.33 2.90 4.18
C MET A 52 0.63 3.96 4.70
N GLY A 53 1.93 3.65 4.74
CA GLY A 53 2.96 4.57 5.18
C GLY A 53 4.29 3.85 5.34
N THR A 54 5.35 4.65 5.45
CA THR A 54 6.71 4.15 5.68
C THR A 54 7.28 4.79 6.93
N ARG A 55 8.15 4.05 7.61
CA ARG A 55 9.03 4.58 8.64
C ARG A 55 10.45 4.30 8.22
N VAL A 56 11.22 5.36 8.01
CA VAL A 56 12.65 5.26 7.70
C VAL A 56 13.43 5.52 8.97
N ARG A 57 14.36 4.63 9.29
CA ARG A 57 15.36 4.81 10.33
C ARG A 57 16.74 4.73 9.70
N THR A 58 17.64 5.61 10.11
CA THR A 58 19.04 5.58 9.69
C THR A 58 19.91 5.48 10.93
N ASP A 59 20.77 4.48 10.97
CA ASP A 59 21.73 4.26 12.05
C ASP A 59 23.10 3.83 11.51
N SER A 60 24.00 3.39 12.39
CA SER A 60 25.36 2.95 12.01
C SER A 60 25.38 1.69 11.14
N LEU A 61 24.30 0.92 11.05
CA LEU A 61 24.16 -0.28 10.25
C LEU A 61 23.55 0.00 8.86
N GLY A 62 22.99 1.19 8.64
CA GLY A 62 22.46 1.62 7.35
C GLY A 62 21.06 2.22 7.45
N VAL A 63 20.28 2.07 6.39
CA VAL A 63 18.90 2.53 6.28
C VAL A 63 17.96 1.35 6.47
N THR A 64 17.10 1.42 7.49
CA THR A 64 15.99 0.47 7.68
C THR A 64 14.68 1.12 7.26
N LEU A 65 13.88 0.40 6.48
CA LEU A 65 12.57 0.85 6.03
C LEU A 65 11.49 -0.12 6.52
N ASP A 66 10.61 0.37 7.39
CA ASP A 66 9.39 -0.35 7.72
C ASP A 66 8.26 0.14 6.80
N LEU A 67 7.55 -0.79 6.18
CA LEU A 67 6.45 -0.51 5.27
C LEU A 67 5.15 -1.02 5.88
N ALA A 68 4.26 -0.11 6.28
CA ALA A 68 2.90 -0.47 6.66
C ALA A 68 2.06 -0.68 5.42
N VAL A 69 1.37 -1.82 5.31
CA VAL A 69 0.58 -2.21 4.15
C VAL A 69 -0.79 -2.70 4.59
N ALA A 70 -1.82 -2.41 3.79
CA ALA A 70 -3.16 -2.92 3.96
C ALA A 70 -3.62 -3.68 2.72
N LEU A 71 -4.38 -4.75 2.94
CA LEU A 71 -5.16 -5.41 1.90
C LEU A 71 -6.60 -4.89 2.00
N VAL A 72 -7.10 -4.33 0.90
CA VAL A 72 -8.39 -3.63 0.84
C VAL A 72 -9.31 -4.32 -0.16
N SER A 73 -10.54 -4.61 0.26
CA SER A 73 -11.60 -5.05 -0.65
C SER A 73 -12.10 -3.87 -1.48
N ILE A 74 -11.97 -3.94 -2.81
CA ILE A 74 -12.29 -2.83 -3.71
C ILE A 74 -13.79 -2.52 -3.73
N ARG A 75 -14.65 -3.54 -3.56
CA ARG A 75 -16.12 -3.38 -3.62
C ARG A 75 -16.65 -2.35 -2.62
N GLY A 76 -16.02 -2.24 -1.46
CA GLY A 76 -16.49 -1.37 -0.38
C GLY A 76 -15.39 -0.69 0.43
N GLY A 77 -14.14 -0.72 -0.02
CA GLY A 77 -13.01 -0.05 0.66
C GLY A 77 -12.64 -0.66 2.02
N ARG A 78 -13.15 -1.84 2.36
CA ARG A 78 -12.90 -2.46 3.67
C ARG A 78 -11.46 -2.95 3.75
N VAL A 79 -10.72 -2.54 4.77
CA VAL A 79 -9.43 -3.13 5.12
C VAL A 79 -9.68 -4.51 5.71
N VAL A 80 -9.20 -5.56 5.05
CA VAL A 80 -9.38 -6.95 5.49
C VAL A 80 -8.15 -7.50 6.21
N TRP A 81 -6.99 -6.87 5.98
CA TRP A 81 -5.73 -7.23 6.62
C TRP A 81 -4.81 -6.01 6.62
N ARG A 82 -3.97 -5.90 7.65
CA ARG A 82 -2.93 -4.88 7.76
C ARG A 82 -1.69 -5.50 8.41
N HIS A 83 -0.53 -5.15 7.91
CA HIS A 83 0.74 -5.63 8.43
C HIS A 83 1.82 -4.58 8.23
N THR A 84 2.85 -4.64 9.07
CA THR A 84 4.06 -3.85 8.88
C THR A 84 5.15 -4.81 8.45
N VAL A 85 5.68 -4.60 7.25
CA VAL A 85 6.83 -5.34 6.73
C VAL A 85 8.09 -4.63 7.23
N GLU A 86 8.93 -5.36 7.93
CA GLU A 86 10.24 -4.89 8.39
C GLU A 86 11.28 -5.33 7.37
N ALA A 87 11.85 -4.39 6.62
CA ALA A 87 12.98 -4.69 5.75
C ALA A 87 14.28 -4.68 6.59
N GLY A 88 15.24 -5.53 6.22
CA GLY A 88 16.57 -5.48 6.81
C GLY A 88 17.30 -4.16 6.52
N PRO A 89 18.41 -3.88 7.21
CA PRO A 89 19.24 -2.71 6.92
C PRO A 89 19.75 -2.76 5.47
N ALA A 90 19.68 -1.61 4.80
CA ALA A 90 20.07 -1.43 3.41
C ALA A 90 21.09 -0.29 3.27
N ALA A 91 21.88 -0.33 2.20
CA ALA A 91 22.94 0.66 1.95
C ALA A 91 22.38 2.05 1.55
N SER A 92 21.15 2.10 1.04
CA SER A 92 20.48 3.33 0.61
C SER A 92 18.95 3.21 0.76
N ILE A 93 18.23 4.34 0.63
CA ILE A 93 16.76 4.33 0.61
C ILE A 93 16.22 3.50 -0.55
N ASP A 94 16.79 3.63 -1.74
CA ASP A 94 16.32 2.89 -2.93
C ASP A 94 16.45 1.37 -2.75
N THR A 95 17.58 0.92 -2.20
CA THR A 95 17.81 -0.49 -1.87
C THR A 95 16.90 -0.96 -0.73
N GLY A 96 16.59 -0.09 0.24
CA GLY A 96 15.62 -0.37 1.29
C GLY A 96 14.18 -0.51 0.78
N ILE A 97 13.76 0.31 -0.20
CA ILE A 97 12.45 0.19 -0.86
C ILE A 97 12.34 -1.15 -1.59
N ALA A 98 13.37 -1.53 -2.35
CA ALA A 98 13.40 -2.81 -3.04
C ALA A 98 13.31 -3.98 -2.06
N ALA A 99 14.08 -3.96 -0.98
CA ALA A 99 14.04 -4.98 0.06
C ALA A 99 12.66 -5.07 0.75
N ALA A 100 12.03 -3.94 1.05
CA ALA A 100 10.68 -3.92 1.62
C ALA A 100 9.62 -4.48 0.66
N ALA A 101 9.72 -4.16 -0.64
CA ALA A 101 8.84 -4.70 -1.67
C ALA A 101 9.01 -6.22 -1.82
N GLU A 102 10.25 -6.71 -1.78
CA GLU A 102 10.56 -8.14 -1.82
C GLU A 102 10.01 -8.88 -0.59
N SER A 103 10.23 -8.35 0.61
CA SER A 103 9.68 -8.92 1.85
C SER A 103 8.14 -8.93 1.84
N LEU A 104 7.50 -7.87 1.31
CA LEU A 104 6.06 -7.84 1.11
C LEU A 104 5.59 -8.92 0.12
N ALA A 105 6.28 -9.07 -1.00
CA ALA A 105 5.94 -10.09 -2.00
C ALA A 105 5.99 -11.50 -1.39
N ARG A 106 7.02 -11.82 -0.60
CA ARG A 106 7.13 -13.10 0.14
C ARG A 106 6.01 -13.31 1.17
N THR A 107 5.50 -12.22 1.74
CA THR A 107 4.38 -12.27 2.70
C THR A 107 3.05 -12.56 2.00
N LEU A 108 2.84 -11.99 0.81
CA LEU A 108 1.57 -12.07 0.08
C LEU A 108 1.48 -13.31 -0.82
N ILE A 109 2.59 -13.67 -1.46
CA ILE A 109 2.68 -14.77 -2.41
C ILE A 109 3.37 -15.90 -1.66
N ARG A 110 2.58 -16.88 -1.22
CA ARG A 110 3.15 -18.13 -0.75
C ARG A 110 3.75 -18.81 -1.97
N GLU A 111 5.06 -19.07 -1.97
CA GLU A 111 5.65 -19.96 -2.96
C GLU A 111 4.95 -21.31 -2.81
N GLU A 112 4.11 -21.67 -3.78
CA GLU A 112 3.64 -23.04 -3.91
C GLU A 112 4.87 -23.90 -4.21
N GLY A 113 5.23 -24.76 -3.26
CA GLY A 113 6.23 -25.80 -3.46
C GLY A 113 5.70 -26.94 -4.33
#